data_AF-A0A365MVJ0-F1
#
_entry.id   AF-A0A365MVJ0-F1
#
_cell.length_a   1.000
_cell.length_b   1.000
_cell.length_c   1.000
_cell.angle_alpha   90.00
_cell.angle_beta   90.00
_cell.angle_gamma   90.00
#
_symmetry.space_group_name_H-M   'P 1'
#
loop_
_entity.id
_entity.type
_entity.pdbx_description
1 polymer ?
#
loop_
_entity_poly.entity_id
_entity_poly.type
_entity_poly.pdbx_seq_one_letter_code
_entity_poly.pdbx_strand_id
1 'polypeptide(L)'
;MAAIKMEPDPSAVMAMQNMEPLRFDMALSRHTGKEAYHLTEVLSRMLYGSNMIARAGGSLPTTYRLCCAVFEERLHIPEEITRNDYEYEEIKQHLEFRNIPASPERILQSYRETLQIAQAAKYLIQKTVLDRQDLDEATLKEAHHILTYKIDLDPQISWTAYSGKYREWNPPNDMRFLNSADITTAMPSMINDLMVEMDPTNMQQFTKEAVYDWICDASRFCQRFILIRPFLDGNGRMYRLFLTTLLLRAGICPAVYGLYAFDRFHHSKAEASCFGQNNQELLVARDVVPYVNNHYLARFVLEHTHGGWKSPDRHMWAFLQATGHVQNDHPLSRMGPC
;
A
#
# COMPACT_ATOMS: atom_id res chain seq x y z
N MET A 1 56.11 -21.17 -24.74
CA MET A 1 55.27 -19.98 -24.47
C MET A 1 54.22 -20.38 -23.44
N ALA A 2 54.45 -20.07 -22.16
CA ALA A 2 53.48 -20.36 -21.10
C ALA A 2 52.51 -19.18 -20.99
N ALA A 3 51.22 -19.45 -21.18
CA ALA A 3 50.16 -18.47 -21.05
C ALA A 3 49.96 -18.12 -19.57
N ILE A 4 50.18 -16.86 -19.22
CA ILE A 4 49.84 -16.31 -17.91
C ILE A 4 48.32 -16.21 -17.85
N LYS A 5 47.68 -17.07 -17.05
CA LYS A 5 46.29 -16.87 -16.63
C LYS A 5 46.28 -15.66 -15.70
N MET A 6 45.75 -14.54 -16.18
CA MET A 6 45.37 -13.43 -15.29
C MET A 6 44.17 -13.91 -14.47
N GLU A 7 44.38 -14.13 -13.18
CA GLU A 7 43.28 -14.22 -12.24
C GLU A 7 42.59 -12.85 -12.14
N PRO A 8 41.25 -12.80 -12.12
CA PRO A 8 40.52 -11.54 -12.04
C PRO A 8 40.85 -10.84 -10.72
N ASP A 9 41.03 -9.52 -10.81
CA ASP A 9 41.28 -8.65 -9.67
C ASP A 9 40.21 -8.88 -8.58
N PRO A 10 40.59 -9.31 -7.36
CA PRO A 10 39.64 -9.49 -6.27
C PRO A 10 38.88 -8.21 -5.92
N SER A 11 39.43 -7.03 -6.24
CA SER A 11 38.75 -5.73 -6.13
C SER A 11 37.56 -5.62 -7.09
N ALA A 12 37.69 -6.14 -8.31
CA ALA A 12 36.63 -6.15 -9.31
C ALA A 12 35.57 -7.20 -8.99
N VAL A 13 35.97 -8.36 -8.44
CA VAL A 13 35.04 -9.39 -7.96
C VAL A 13 34.26 -8.90 -6.74
N MET A 14 34.91 -8.19 -5.80
CA MET A 14 34.22 -7.54 -4.69
C MET A 14 33.37 -6.34 -5.12
N ALA A 15 33.78 -5.55 -6.11
CA ALA A 15 32.96 -4.48 -6.66
C ALA A 15 31.73 -5.00 -7.43
N MET A 16 31.83 -6.19 -8.05
CA MET A 16 30.69 -6.87 -8.68
C MET A 16 29.80 -7.60 -7.66
N GLN A 17 30.34 -8.01 -6.50
CA GLN A 17 29.59 -8.57 -5.37
C GLN A 17 28.96 -7.48 -4.46
N ASN A 18 29.43 -6.23 -4.56
CA ASN A 18 28.90 -5.06 -3.87
C ASN A 18 28.04 -4.16 -4.78
N MET A 19 27.48 -4.69 -5.88
CA MET A 19 26.34 -4.04 -6.53
C MET A 19 25.08 -4.24 -5.69
N GLU A 20 25.02 -3.58 -4.54
CA GLU A 20 23.79 -3.43 -3.77
C GLU A 20 22.70 -2.80 -4.65
N PRO A 21 21.43 -3.22 -4.47
CA PRO A 21 20.40 -3.04 -5.47
C PRO A 21 20.16 -1.57 -5.76
N LEU A 22 20.21 -1.24 -7.06
CA LEU A 22 19.85 0.07 -7.56
C LEU A 22 18.32 0.25 -7.45
N ARG A 23 17.93 0.75 -6.28
CA ARG A 23 16.78 1.56 -5.86
C ARG A 23 15.40 1.17 -6.42
N PHE A 24 14.54 0.68 -5.53
CA PHE A 24 13.12 0.40 -5.74
C PHE A 24 12.40 1.42 -6.66
N ASP A 25 12.68 2.71 -6.50
CA ASP A 25 12.11 3.81 -7.30
C ASP A 25 12.45 3.71 -8.81
N MET A 26 13.68 3.36 -9.16
CA MET A 26 14.13 3.20 -10.54
C MET A 26 13.57 1.94 -11.17
N ALA A 27 13.49 0.85 -10.40
CA ALA A 27 12.87 -0.39 -10.86
C ALA A 27 11.38 -0.17 -11.16
N LEU A 28 10.66 0.52 -10.27
CA LEU A 28 9.26 0.88 -10.46
C LEU A 28 9.08 1.89 -11.61
N SER A 29 10.01 2.83 -11.76
CA SER A 29 10.04 3.78 -12.88
C SER A 29 10.14 3.07 -14.23
N ARG A 30 11.06 2.09 -14.34
CA ARG A 30 11.19 1.26 -15.54
C ARG A 30 9.96 0.41 -15.80
N HIS A 31 9.38 -0.20 -14.76
CA HIS A 31 8.17 -1.02 -14.88
C HIS A 31 6.97 -0.22 -15.40
N THR A 32 6.78 1.00 -14.91
CA THR A 32 5.60 1.84 -15.22
C THR A 32 5.82 2.79 -16.40
N GLY A 33 7.06 3.02 -16.81
CA GLY A 33 7.42 4.08 -17.77
C GLY A 33 7.09 5.48 -17.25
N LYS A 34 7.19 5.70 -15.94
CA LYS A 34 6.93 6.99 -15.28
C LYS A 34 8.13 7.46 -14.49
N GLU A 35 8.31 8.78 -14.41
CA GLU A 35 9.34 9.39 -13.57
C GLU A 35 9.16 8.99 -12.09
N ALA A 36 10.28 8.68 -11.42
CA ALA A 36 10.30 8.25 -10.01
C ALA A 36 9.58 9.24 -9.07
N TYR A 37 9.67 10.54 -9.37
CA TYR A 37 8.96 11.58 -8.64
C TYR A 37 7.43 11.40 -8.70
N HIS A 38 6.87 11.17 -9.90
CA HIS A 38 5.42 10.99 -10.06
C HIS A 38 4.93 9.73 -9.36
N LEU A 39 5.73 8.66 -9.39
CA LEU A 39 5.43 7.42 -8.67
C LEU A 39 5.37 7.64 -7.17
N THR A 40 6.40 8.27 -6.62
CA THR A 40 6.48 8.55 -5.18
C THR A 40 5.35 9.44 -4.73
N GLU A 41 5.00 10.45 -5.51
CA GLU A 41 3.91 11.38 -5.23
C GLU A 41 2.53 10.68 -5.22
N VAL A 42 2.22 9.89 -6.26
CA VAL A 42 0.97 9.12 -6.35
C VAL A 42 0.85 8.12 -5.21
N LEU A 43 1.92 7.35 -4.95
CA LEU A 43 1.95 6.38 -3.86
C LEU A 43 1.78 7.07 -2.51
N SER A 44 2.44 8.21 -2.28
CA SER A 44 2.32 8.96 -1.02
C SER A 44 0.88 9.41 -0.77
N ARG A 45 0.19 9.93 -1.78
CA ARG A 45 -1.23 10.32 -1.67
C ARG A 45 -2.13 9.12 -1.40
N MET A 46 -1.90 8.00 -2.10
CA MET A 46 -2.66 6.76 -1.89
C MET A 46 -2.47 6.24 -0.46
N LEU A 47 -1.24 6.17 0.03
CA LEU A 47 -0.92 5.69 1.38
C LEU A 47 -1.48 6.61 2.46
N TYR A 48 -1.34 7.93 2.27
CA TYR A 48 -1.97 8.92 3.15
C TYR A 48 -3.49 8.73 3.19
N GLY A 49 -4.13 8.65 2.02
CA GLY A 49 -5.57 8.42 1.91
C GLY A 49 -6.04 7.13 2.59
N SER A 50 -5.28 6.05 2.44
CA SER A 50 -5.51 4.77 3.12
C SER A 50 -5.46 4.89 4.64
N ASN A 51 -4.51 5.65 5.17
CA ASN A 51 -4.42 5.96 6.60
C ASN A 51 -5.55 6.89 7.05
N MET A 52 -5.93 7.88 6.26
CA MET A 52 -7.04 8.79 6.58
C MET A 52 -8.37 8.07 6.72
N ILE A 53 -8.66 7.10 5.83
CA ILE A 53 -9.84 6.23 5.93
C ILE A 53 -9.80 5.41 7.23
N ALA A 54 -8.63 4.90 7.63
CA ALA A 54 -8.44 4.16 8.87
C ALA A 54 -8.32 5.03 10.12
N ARG A 55 -8.46 6.36 10.00
CA ARG A 55 -8.19 7.35 11.09
C ARG A 55 -6.79 7.19 11.72
N ALA A 56 -5.83 6.74 10.92
CA ALA A 56 -4.45 6.44 11.29
C ALA A 56 -3.47 7.45 10.69
N GLY A 57 -2.20 7.35 11.07
CA GLY A 57 -1.06 8.02 10.45
C GLY A 57 -0.92 9.51 10.79
N GLY A 58 0.13 10.10 10.23
CA GLY A 58 0.42 11.53 10.22
C GLY A 58 -0.14 12.27 9.00
N SER A 59 0.41 13.45 8.74
CA SER A 59 -0.02 14.33 7.65
C SER A 59 0.44 13.82 6.28
N LEU A 60 -0.13 14.37 5.20
CA LEU A 60 0.34 14.09 3.83
C LEU A 60 1.83 14.46 3.65
N PRO A 61 2.30 15.62 4.14
CA PRO A 61 3.73 15.95 4.23
C PRO A 61 4.61 14.88 4.89
N THR A 62 4.22 14.45 6.10
CA THR A 62 4.93 13.39 6.83
C THR A 62 4.97 12.11 6.01
N THR A 63 3.84 11.77 5.39
CA THR A 63 3.70 10.58 4.55
C THR A 63 4.62 10.64 3.34
N TYR A 64 4.68 11.77 2.64
CA TYR A 64 5.56 11.95 1.49
C TYR A 64 7.03 11.79 1.87
N ARG A 65 7.49 12.45 2.95
CA ARG A 65 8.90 12.36 3.39
C ARG A 65 9.28 10.92 3.75
N LEU A 66 8.41 10.20 4.46
CA LEU A 66 8.65 8.80 4.80
C LEU A 66 8.59 7.89 3.58
N CYS A 67 7.70 8.14 2.62
CA CYS A 67 7.68 7.41 1.35
C CYS A 67 8.97 7.62 0.55
N CYS A 68 9.45 8.85 0.42
CA CYS A 68 10.76 9.13 -0.18
C CYS A 68 11.87 8.34 0.51
N ALA A 69 11.93 8.41 1.85
CA ALA A 69 12.97 7.71 2.60
C ALA A 69 12.92 6.18 2.41
N VAL A 70 11.72 5.59 2.42
CA VAL A 70 11.50 4.15 2.25
C VAL A 70 11.79 3.70 0.81
N PHE A 71 11.31 4.42 -0.19
CA PHE A 71 11.43 4.07 -1.61
C PHE A 71 12.82 4.35 -2.20
N GLU A 72 13.54 5.35 -1.66
CA GLU A 72 14.96 5.59 -1.96
C GLU A 72 15.89 4.66 -1.16
N GLU A 73 15.33 3.84 -0.26
CA GLU A 73 16.05 2.87 0.55
C GLU A 73 17.13 3.52 1.42
N ARG A 74 16.80 4.67 2.04
CA ARG A 74 17.73 5.38 2.90
C ARG A 74 18.13 4.49 4.09
N LEU A 75 19.44 4.39 4.33
CA LEU A 75 20.02 3.52 5.36
C LEU A 75 19.54 3.81 6.79
N HIS A 76 19.07 5.03 7.07
CA HIS A 76 18.71 5.47 8.43
C HIS A 76 17.35 6.17 8.42
N ILE A 77 16.28 5.38 8.44
CA ILE A 77 14.93 5.88 8.75
C ILE A 77 14.72 5.64 10.25
N PRO A 78 14.54 6.68 11.07
CA PRO A 78 14.39 6.48 12.51
C PRO A 78 13.12 5.69 12.80
N GLU A 79 13.20 4.66 13.64
CA GLU A 79 12.01 3.90 14.07
C GLU A 79 11.14 4.70 15.04
N GLU A 80 11.73 5.68 15.72
CA GLU A 80 11.09 6.56 16.69
C GLU A 80 11.55 7.99 16.50
N ILE A 81 10.64 8.91 16.79
CA ILE A 81 10.89 10.35 16.80
C ILE A 81 10.76 10.87 18.23
N THR A 82 11.40 12.00 18.49
CA THR A 82 11.42 12.70 19.77
C THR A 82 10.70 14.04 19.64
N ARG A 83 10.43 14.70 20.78
CA ARG A 83 9.76 16.01 20.81
C ARG A 83 10.54 17.13 20.10
N ASN A 84 11.83 16.92 19.85
CA ASN A 84 12.69 17.89 19.17
C ASN A 84 12.68 17.71 17.65
N ASP A 85 12.11 16.60 17.16
CA ASP A 85 12.05 16.32 15.74
C ASP A 85 10.89 17.07 15.07
N TYR A 86 11.15 17.55 13.86
CA TYR A 86 10.17 18.30 13.06
C TYR A 86 8.90 17.47 12.80
N GLU A 87 9.06 16.18 12.51
CA GLU A 87 7.98 15.21 12.33
C GLU A 87 7.04 15.14 13.54
N TYR A 88 7.58 15.27 14.76
CA TYR A 88 6.78 15.15 15.98
C TYR A 88 5.78 16.30 16.08
N GLU A 89 6.25 17.52 15.89
CA GLU A 89 5.41 18.71 15.96
C GLU A 89 4.42 18.77 14.78
N GLU A 90 4.83 18.36 13.57
CA GLU A 90 3.94 18.30 12.40
C GLU A 90 2.79 17.29 12.61
N ILE A 91 3.08 16.11 13.15
CA ILE A 91 2.06 15.09 13.46
C ILE A 91 1.13 15.60 14.56
N LYS A 92 1.67 16.25 15.60
CA LYS A 92 0.86 16.84 16.68
C LYS A 92 -0.15 17.85 16.11
N GLN A 93 0.31 18.80 15.30
CA GLN A 93 -0.55 19.81 14.66
C GLN A 93 -1.60 19.15 13.75
N HIS A 94 -1.23 18.09 13.02
CA HIS A 94 -2.16 17.34 12.20
C HIS A 94 -3.26 16.64 13.02
N LEU A 95 -2.90 16.04 14.16
CA LEU A 95 -3.86 15.41 15.07
C LEU A 95 -4.82 16.45 15.66
N GLU A 96 -4.30 17.59 16.12
CA GLU A 96 -5.08 18.71 16.64
C GLU A 96 -6.06 19.26 15.59
N PHE A 97 -5.59 19.50 14.37
CA PHE A 97 -6.43 19.93 13.23
C PHE A 97 -7.59 18.96 12.96
N ARG A 98 -7.36 17.66 13.17
CA ARG A 98 -8.37 16.60 12.99
C ARG A 98 -9.25 16.38 14.20
N ASN A 99 -9.10 17.18 15.26
CA ASN A 99 -9.78 17.01 16.55
C ASN A 99 -9.51 15.61 17.16
N ILE A 100 -8.28 15.11 17.03
CA ILE A 100 -7.81 13.87 17.66
C ILE A 100 -6.85 14.27 18.79
N PRO A 101 -7.01 13.74 20.03
CA PRO A 101 -6.08 14.02 21.11
C PRO A 101 -4.63 13.67 20.74
N ALA A 102 -3.74 14.68 20.83
CA ALA A 102 -2.33 14.55 20.46
C ALA A 102 -1.45 14.21 21.67
N SER A 103 -1.72 13.08 22.33
CA SER A 103 -0.82 12.58 23.38
C SER A 103 0.52 12.14 22.77
N PRO A 104 1.63 12.12 23.54
CA PRO A 104 2.92 11.63 23.05
C PRO A 104 2.82 10.22 22.43
N GLU A 105 2.09 9.32 23.07
CA GLU A 105 1.89 7.94 22.61
C GLU A 105 1.17 7.93 21.26
N ARG A 106 0.14 8.77 21.09
CA ARG A 106 -0.62 8.86 19.84
C ARG A 106 0.23 9.46 18.70
N ILE A 107 1.08 10.44 19.00
CA ILE A 107 2.00 11.04 18.02
C ILE A 107 2.99 9.99 17.52
N LEU A 108 3.63 9.25 18.43
CA LEU A 108 4.55 8.17 18.08
C LEU A 108 3.86 7.05 17.29
N GLN A 109 2.65 6.68 17.69
CA GLN A 109 1.84 5.71 16.95
C GLN A 109 1.52 6.20 15.53
N SER A 110 1.10 7.46 15.36
CA SER A 110 0.83 8.05 14.05
C SER A 110 2.07 8.08 13.15
N TYR A 111 3.26 8.32 13.71
CA TYR A 111 4.52 8.21 12.98
C TYR A 111 4.75 6.77 12.49
N ARG A 112 4.65 5.78 13.38
CA ARG A 112 4.82 4.36 13.04
C ARG A 112 3.78 3.90 12.03
N GLU A 113 2.51 4.26 12.18
CA GLU A 113 1.44 3.95 11.23
C GLU A 113 1.73 4.49 9.82
N THR A 114 2.40 5.64 9.71
CA THR A 114 2.83 6.20 8.42
C THR A 114 4.07 5.50 7.87
N LEU A 115 5.07 5.20 8.70
CA LEU A 115 6.26 4.48 8.28
C LEU A 115 5.92 3.06 7.83
N GLN A 116 5.17 2.33 8.63
CA GLN A 116 4.85 0.92 8.41
C GLN A 116 3.97 0.71 7.16
N ILE A 117 3.02 1.61 6.87
CA ILE A 117 2.23 1.49 5.64
C ILE A 117 3.10 1.70 4.39
N ALA A 118 4.10 2.60 4.45
CA ALA A 118 5.05 2.79 3.35
C ALA A 118 5.97 1.59 3.18
N GLN A 119 6.47 1.01 4.28
CA GLN A 119 7.29 -0.21 4.25
C GLN A 119 6.50 -1.41 3.72
N ALA A 120 5.26 -1.62 4.17
CA ALA A 120 4.41 -2.70 3.69
C ALA A 120 4.08 -2.55 2.20
N ALA A 121 3.83 -1.32 1.73
CA ALA A 121 3.63 -1.02 0.32
C ALA A 121 4.88 -1.36 -0.51
N LYS A 122 6.06 -0.89 -0.08
CA LYS A 122 7.33 -1.21 -0.73
C LYS A 122 7.52 -2.72 -0.82
N TYR A 123 7.32 -3.45 0.27
CA TYR A 123 7.48 -4.91 0.31
C TYR A 123 6.58 -5.63 -0.70
N LEU A 124 5.28 -5.31 -0.71
CA LEU A 124 4.33 -5.93 -1.65
C LEU A 124 4.68 -5.61 -3.11
N ILE A 125 5.00 -4.35 -3.40
CA ILE A 125 5.36 -3.91 -4.75
C ILE A 125 6.67 -4.57 -5.19
N GLN A 126 7.70 -4.55 -4.36
CA GLN A 126 8.99 -5.17 -4.67
C GLN A 126 8.79 -6.65 -4.99
N LYS A 127 8.16 -7.40 -4.08
CA LYS A 127 8.03 -8.85 -4.22
C LYS A 127 7.17 -9.26 -5.41
N THR A 128 6.04 -8.61 -5.62
CA THR A 128 5.02 -9.11 -6.58
C THR A 128 4.98 -8.37 -7.91
N VAL A 129 5.43 -7.11 -7.96
CA VAL A 129 5.45 -6.29 -9.17
C VAL A 129 6.84 -6.31 -9.79
N LEU A 130 7.87 -6.07 -8.99
CA LEU A 130 9.25 -5.90 -9.50
C LEU A 130 9.98 -7.25 -9.63
N ASP A 131 9.96 -8.07 -8.58
CA ASP A 131 10.59 -9.39 -8.56
C ASP A 131 9.73 -10.47 -9.25
N ARG A 132 8.47 -10.12 -9.59
CA ARG A 132 7.49 -10.99 -10.24
C ARG A 132 7.26 -12.31 -9.53
N GLN A 133 7.43 -12.33 -8.20
CA GLN A 133 7.07 -13.49 -7.41
C GLN A 133 5.55 -13.61 -7.32
N ASP A 134 5.09 -14.83 -7.11
CA ASP A 134 3.67 -15.08 -6.87
C ASP A 134 3.25 -14.47 -5.54
N LEU A 135 2.05 -13.90 -5.52
CA LEU A 135 1.42 -13.51 -4.28
C LEU A 135 0.97 -14.78 -3.59
N ASP A 136 1.53 -15.07 -2.42
CA ASP A 136 1.17 -16.22 -1.59
C ASP A 136 0.67 -15.79 -0.20
N GLU A 137 0.22 -16.76 0.59
CA GLU A 137 -0.29 -16.53 1.94
C GLU A 137 0.79 -15.90 2.84
N ALA A 138 2.03 -16.38 2.73
CA ALA A 138 3.17 -15.88 3.48
C ALA A 138 3.46 -14.40 3.17
N THR A 139 3.31 -14.00 1.91
CA THR A 139 3.47 -12.62 1.47
C THR A 139 2.45 -11.70 2.12
N LEU A 140 1.17 -12.09 2.17
CA LEU A 140 0.15 -11.27 2.84
C LEU A 140 0.34 -11.21 4.35
N LYS A 141 0.77 -12.31 4.98
CA LYS A 141 1.09 -12.33 6.42
C LYS A 141 2.30 -11.45 6.74
N GLU A 142 3.35 -11.50 5.93
CA GLU A 142 4.53 -10.66 6.12
C GLU A 142 4.22 -9.17 5.89
N ALA A 143 3.48 -8.84 4.84
CA ALA A 143 3.04 -7.47 4.60
C ALA A 143 2.18 -6.95 5.77
N HIS A 144 1.30 -7.78 6.32
CA HIS A 144 0.53 -7.43 7.51
C HIS A 144 1.43 -7.28 8.75
N HIS A 145 2.42 -8.14 8.92
CA HIS A 145 3.42 -8.02 9.99
C HIS A 145 4.14 -6.67 9.93
N ILE A 146 4.68 -6.31 8.76
CA ILE A 146 5.32 -5.01 8.54
C ILE A 146 4.35 -3.87 8.84
N LEU A 147 3.13 -3.92 8.31
CA LEU A 147 2.10 -2.89 8.49
C LEU A 147 1.77 -2.62 9.97
N THR A 148 1.88 -3.63 10.84
CA THR A 148 1.40 -3.60 12.23
C THR A 148 2.52 -3.67 13.26
N TYR A 149 3.77 -3.78 12.81
CA TYR A 149 4.95 -3.84 13.66
C TYR A 149 5.04 -2.62 14.60
N LYS A 150 5.19 -2.89 15.90
CA LYS A 150 5.22 -1.91 17.00
C LYS A 150 3.97 -1.00 17.10
N ILE A 151 2.82 -1.49 16.65
CA ILE A 151 1.52 -0.83 16.81
C ILE A 151 0.64 -1.72 17.68
N ASP A 152 0.57 -1.44 18.97
CA ASP A 152 -0.33 -2.15 19.88
C ASP A 152 -1.79 -1.70 19.64
N LEU A 153 -2.75 -2.63 19.74
CA LEU A 153 -4.18 -2.28 19.57
C LEU A 153 -4.73 -1.60 20.81
N ASP A 154 -4.34 -2.11 21.96
CA ASP A 154 -4.63 -1.58 23.28
C ASP A 154 -3.57 -2.12 24.27
N PRO A 155 -3.54 -1.66 25.53
CA PRO A 155 -2.55 -2.10 26.52
C PRO A 155 -2.51 -3.61 26.81
N GLN A 156 -3.54 -4.37 26.43
CA GLN A 156 -3.66 -5.81 26.64
C GLN A 156 -3.30 -6.61 25.39
N ILE A 157 -3.43 -6.01 24.20
CA ILE A 157 -3.17 -6.68 22.92
C ILE A 157 -1.96 -6.03 22.23
N SER A 158 -0.78 -6.56 22.55
CA SER A 158 0.46 -6.13 21.91
C SER A 158 0.54 -6.56 20.45
N TRP A 159 1.24 -5.77 19.63
CA TRP A 159 1.49 -6.07 18.22
C TRP A 159 2.03 -7.48 17.98
N THR A 160 2.90 -8.02 18.85
CA THR A 160 3.45 -9.38 18.69
C THR A 160 2.39 -10.48 18.77
N ALA A 161 1.26 -10.21 19.42
CA ALA A 161 0.16 -11.15 19.55
C ALA A 161 -0.60 -11.34 18.23
N TYR A 162 -0.69 -10.32 17.37
CA TYR A 162 -1.56 -10.35 16.18
C TYR A 162 -0.87 -10.05 14.84
N SER A 163 0.32 -9.44 14.86
CA SER A 163 1.03 -9.04 13.63
C SER A 163 1.41 -10.26 12.79
N GLY A 164 1.01 -10.24 11.51
CA GLY A 164 1.18 -11.36 10.57
C GLY A 164 0.41 -12.64 10.88
N LYS A 165 -0.54 -12.62 11.83
CA LYS A 165 -1.31 -13.80 12.24
C LYS A 165 -2.78 -13.64 11.91
N TYR A 166 -3.42 -14.71 11.47
CA TYR A 166 -4.86 -14.71 11.32
C TYR A 166 -5.54 -14.57 12.67
N ARG A 167 -6.69 -13.91 12.67
CA ARG A 167 -7.50 -13.79 13.88
C ARG A 167 -8.05 -15.16 14.25
N GLU A 168 -7.99 -15.48 15.53
CA GLU A 168 -8.63 -16.67 16.09
C GLU A 168 -10.04 -16.36 16.61
N TRP A 169 -10.33 -15.08 16.82
CA TRP A 169 -11.58 -14.60 17.38
C TRP A 169 -12.56 -14.15 16.30
N ASN A 170 -13.85 -14.39 16.54
CA ASN A 170 -14.97 -13.87 15.77
C ASN A 170 -15.63 -12.73 16.53
N PRO A 171 -15.93 -11.59 15.88
CA PRO A 171 -16.70 -10.56 16.53
C PRO A 171 -18.11 -11.08 16.89
N PRO A 172 -18.52 -11.02 18.17
CA PRO A 172 -19.81 -11.50 18.59
C PRO A 172 -20.90 -10.71 17.88
N ASN A 173 -21.85 -11.43 17.27
CA ASN A 173 -22.97 -10.90 16.51
C ASN A 173 -22.60 -10.20 15.18
N ASP A 174 -21.38 -10.37 14.68
CA ASP A 174 -20.99 -9.84 13.36
C ASP A 174 -20.92 -10.95 12.30
N MET A 175 -22.10 -11.28 11.74
CA MET A 175 -22.24 -12.30 10.68
C MET A 175 -21.77 -11.81 9.30
N ARG A 176 -21.22 -10.58 9.19
CA ARG A 176 -20.75 -10.04 7.91
C ARG A 176 -19.47 -10.72 7.43
N PHE A 177 -18.67 -11.25 8.36
CA PHE A 177 -17.35 -11.82 8.10
C PHE A 177 -17.34 -13.34 8.24
N LEU A 178 -16.38 -13.97 7.56
CA LEU A 178 -16.11 -15.41 7.66
C LEU A 178 -15.81 -15.83 9.11
N ASN A 179 -16.10 -17.07 9.48
CA ASN A 179 -15.65 -17.61 10.77
C ASN A 179 -14.11 -17.74 10.78
N SER A 180 -13.47 -17.41 11.91
CA SER A 180 -12.02 -17.55 12.09
C SER A 180 -11.51 -18.97 11.80
N ALA A 181 -12.30 -19.99 12.11
CA ALA A 181 -11.97 -21.39 11.84
C ALA A 181 -11.77 -21.71 10.34
N ASP A 182 -12.38 -20.92 9.45
CA ASP A 182 -12.36 -21.15 8.01
C ASP A 182 -11.31 -20.30 7.27
N ILE A 183 -10.67 -19.34 7.93
CA ILE A 183 -9.72 -18.40 7.30
C ILE A 183 -8.53 -19.14 6.69
N THR A 184 -8.00 -20.16 7.36
CA THR A 184 -6.85 -20.96 6.90
C THR A 184 -7.14 -21.74 5.62
N THR A 185 -8.41 -21.94 5.28
CA THR A 185 -8.83 -22.56 4.02
C THR A 185 -9.19 -21.50 2.98
N ALA A 186 -9.93 -20.46 3.38
CA ALA A 186 -10.46 -19.45 2.48
C ALA A 186 -9.37 -18.55 1.88
N MET A 187 -8.36 -18.16 2.66
CA MET A 187 -7.28 -17.28 2.18
C MET A 187 -6.42 -17.94 1.10
N PRO A 188 -5.86 -19.15 1.31
CA PRO A 188 -5.12 -19.84 0.24
C PRO A 188 -5.97 -20.08 -1.01
N SER A 189 -7.24 -20.47 -0.86
CA SER A 189 -8.15 -20.63 -2.00
C SER A 189 -8.31 -19.32 -2.78
N MET A 190 -8.57 -18.20 -2.10
CA MET A 190 -8.71 -16.90 -2.75
C MET A 190 -7.45 -16.50 -3.51
N ILE A 191 -6.28 -16.73 -2.92
CA ILE A 191 -4.99 -16.40 -3.52
C ILE A 191 -4.74 -17.26 -4.76
N ASN A 192 -5.02 -18.57 -4.70
CA ASN A 192 -4.88 -19.47 -5.84
C ASN A 192 -5.80 -19.05 -7.01
N ASP A 193 -7.06 -18.73 -6.72
CA ASP A 193 -8.01 -18.26 -7.72
C ASP A 193 -7.51 -16.94 -8.36
N LEU A 194 -6.99 -16.02 -7.54
CA LEU A 194 -6.40 -14.77 -8.03
C LEU A 194 -5.21 -15.01 -8.97
N MET A 195 -4.29 -15.91 -8.58
CA MET A 195 -3.09 -16.17 -9.37
C MET A 195 -3.41 -16.76 -10.73
N VAL A 196 -4.51 -17.51 -10.84
CA VAL A 196 -4.98 -18.07 -12.12
C VAL A 196 -5.73 -17.01 -12.95
N GLU A 197 -6.62 -16.24 -12.33
CA GLU A 197 -7.50 -15.33 -13.04
C GLU A 197 -6.86 -13.97 -13.39
N MET A 198 -5.89 -13.50 -12.58
CA MET A 198 -5.27 -12.18 -12.71
C MET A 198 -3.79 -12.25 -13.11
N ASP A 199 -3.46 -13.05 -14.12
CA ASP A 199 -2.14 -13.03 -14.73
C ASP A 199 -2.02 -11.84 -15.72
N PRO A 200 -1.07 -10.89 -15.52
CA PRO A 200 -0.86 -9.77 -16.44
C PRO A 200 -0.53 -10.21 -17.88
N THR A 201 0.00 -11.43 -18.08
CA THR A 201 0.28 -11.95 -19.42
C THR A 201 -0.98 -12.22 -20.24
N ASN A 202 -2.14 -12.37 -19.57
CA ASN A 202 -3.44 -12.52 -20.22
C ASN A 202 -3.98 -11.19 -20.78
N MET A 203 -3.46 -10.04 -20.34
CA MET A 203 -3.85 -8.73 -20.85
C MET A 203 -3.15 -8.45 -22.19
N GLN A 204 -3.76 -8.86 -23.30
CA GLN A 204 -3.17 -8.73 -24.64
C GLN A 204 -2.95 -7.28 -25.07
N GLN A 205 -3.83 -6.36 -24.65
CA GLN A 205 -3.76 -4.93 -24.98
C GLN A 205 -4.30 -4.07 -23.85
N PHE A 206 -3.72 -2.87 -23.69
CA PHE A 206 -4.16 -1.87 -22.72
C PHE A 206 -5.35 -1.04 -23.26
N THR A 207 -6.47 -1.70 -23.56
CA THR A 207 -7.72 -1.03 -23.93
C THR A 207 -8.45 -0.51 -22.69
N LYS A 208 -9.40 0.41 -22.87
CA LYS A 208 -10.22 0.89 -21.74
C LYS A 208 -11.02 -0.24 -21.11
N GLU A 209 -11.50 -1.15 -21.94
CA GLU A 209 -12.26 -2.33 -21.57
C GLU A 209 -11.39 -3.29 -20.75
N ALA A 210 -10.17 -3.61 -21.21
CA ALA A 210 -9.25 -4.48 -20.47
C ALA A 210 -8.84 -3.89 -19.11
N VAL A 211 -8.61 -2.58 -19.04
CA VAL A 211 -8.33 -1.89 -17.76
C VAL A 211 -9.54 -1.96 -16.82
N TYR A 212 -10.76 -1.77 -17.35
CA TYR A 212 -11.98 -1.85 -16.56
C TYR A 212 -12.23 -3.26 -16.03
N ASP A 213 -12.05 -4.28 -16.86
CA ASP A 213 -12.20 -5.69 -16.47
C ASP A 213 -11.19 -6.05 -15.37
N TRP A 214 -9.93 -5.62 -15.52
CA TRP A 214 -8.92 -5.81 -14.47
C TRP A 214 -9.29 -5.13 -13.15
N ILE A 215 -9.83 -3.91 -13.21
CA ILE A 215 -10.31 -3.20 -12.02
C ILE A 215 -11.48 -3.93 -11.38
N CYS A 216 -12.38 -4.52 -12.18
CA CYS A 216 -13.49 -5.32 -11.68
C CYS A 216 -13.00 -6.58 -10.95
N ASP A 217 -12.07 -7.32 -11.52
CA ASP A 217 -11.50 -8.52 -10.90
C ASP A 217 -10.68 -8.18 -9.65
N ALA A 218 -9.83 -7.15 -9.70
CA ALA A 218 -9.09 -6.66 -8.53
C ALA A 218 -10.06 -6.28 -7.39
N SER A 219 -11.16 -5.60 -7.71
CA SER A 219 -12.16 -5.19 -6.74
C SER A 219 -12.90 -6.37 -6.14
N ARG A 220 -13.22 -7.39 -6.95
CA ARG A 220 -13.84 -8.64 -6.50
C ARG A 220 -12.95 -9.38 -5.50
N PHE A 221 -11.66 -9.53 -5.78
CA PHE A 221 -10.73 -10.15 -4.83
C PHE A 221 -10.53 -9.30 -3.57
N CYS A 222 -10.54 -7.98 -3.67
CA CYS A 222 -10.51 -7.10 -2.50
C CYS A 222 -11.76 -7.25 -1.63
N GLN A 223 -12.95 -7.36 -2.22
CA GLN A 223 -14.19 -7.62 -1.48
C GLN A 223 -14.15 -9.00 -0.81
N ARG A 224 -13.65 -10.04 -1.48
CA ARG A 224 -13.44 -11.36 -0.86
C ARG A 224 -12.47 -11.27 0.33
N PHE A 225 -11.37 -10.53 0.21
CA PHE A 225 -10.45 -10.27 1.34
C PHE A 225 -11.14 -9.56 2.51
N ILE A 226 -11.96 -8.53 2.24
CA ILE A 226 -12.72 -7.77 3.25
C ILE A 226 -13.71 -8.69 3.98
N LEU A 227 -14.39 -9.57 3.25
CA LEU A 227 -15.37 -10.51 3.80
C LEU A 227 -14.71 -11.65 4.60
N ILE A 228 -13.55 -12.14 4.18
CA ILE A 228 -12.75 -13.07 4.99
C ILE A 228 -12.28 -12.37 6.27
N ARG A 229 -11.84 -11.11 6.15
CA ARG A 229 -11.26 -10.30 7.22
C ARG A 229 -10.19 -11.08 7.99
N PRO A 230 -9.08 -11.47 7.34
CA PRO A 230 -8.18 -12.48 7.89
C PRO A 230 -7.48 -12.07 9.18
N PHE A 231 -7.24 -10.77 9.40
CA PHE A 231 -6.44 -10.27 10.52
C PHE A 231 -7.30 -9.67 11.63
N LEU A 232 -6.73 -9.49 12.83
CA LEU A 232 -7.43 -8.86 13.95
C LEU A 232 -7.69 -7.36 13.69
N ASP A 233 -6.69 -6.66 13.18
CA ASP A 233 -6.77 -5.26 12.74
C ASP A 233 -6.05 -5.09 11.38
N GLY A 234 -6.04 -3.90 10.81
CA GLY A 234 -5.24 -3.58 9.62
C GLY A 234 -5.87 -4.05 8.30
N ASN A 235 -6.91 -4.88 8.32
CA ASN A 235 -7.59 -5.41 7.12
C ASN A 235 -7.94 -4.33 6.09
N GLY A 236 -8.47 -3.18 6.55
CA GLY A 236 -8.78 -2.04 5.69
C GLY A 236 -7.56 -1.52 4.93
N ARG A 237 -6.44 -1.30 5.64
CA ARG A 237 -5.19 -0.82 5.03
C ARG A 237 -4.57 -1.91 4.15
N MET A 238 -4.60 -3.17 4.59
CA MET A 238 -4.10 -4.31 3.84
C MET A 238 -4.80 -4.49 2.50
N TYR A 239 -6.14 -4.45 2.43
CA TYR A 239 -6.80 -4.64 1.15
C TYR A 239 -6.52 -3.48 0.18
N ARG A 240 -6.31 -2.24 0.69
CA ARG A 240 -5.95 -1.10 -0.18
C ARG A 240 -4.52 -1.20 -0.71
N LEU A 241 -3.59 -1.71 0.10
CA LEU A 241 -2.25 -2.08 -0.36
C LEU A 241 -2.31 -3.22 -1.38
N PHE A 242 -3.14 -4.22 -1.13
CA PHE A 242 -3.38 -5.35 -2.03
C PHE A 242 -3.96 -4.88 -3.37
N LEU A 243 -5.01 -4.04 -3.36
CA LEU A 243 -5.57 -3.40 -4.55
C LEU A 243 -4.50 -2.63 -5.34
N THR A 244 -3.73 -1.78 -4.65
CA THR A 244 -2.63 -1.02 -5.26
C THR A 244 -1.65 -1.95 -5.96
N THR A 245 -1.29 -3.04 -5.30
CA THR A 245 -0.34 -4.03 -5.81
C THR A 245 -0.87 -4.71 -7.07
N LEU A 246 -2.14 -5.11 -7.09
CA LEU A 246 -2.79 -5.71 -8.26
C LEU A 246 -2.88 -4.75 -9.46
N LEU A 247 -3.18 -3.46 -9.21
CA LEU A 247 -3.21 -2.45 -10.26
C LEU A 247 -1.80 -2.21 -10.83
N LEU A 248 -0.79 -2.06 -9.97
CA LEU A 248 0.61 -1.87 -10.38
C LEU A 248 1.18 -3.07 -11.14
N ARG A 249 0.80 -4.29 -10.75
CA ARG A 249 1.21 -5.52 -11.44
C ARG A 249 0.77 -5.53 -12.90
N ALA A 250 -0.40 -4.96 -13.20
CA ALA A 250 -0.85 -4.72 -14.57
C ALA A 250 -0.29 -3.45 -15.21
N GLY A 251 0.40 -2.56 -14.50
CA GLY A 251 0.83 -1.25 -15.03
C GLY A 251 -0.28 -0.18 -15.01
N ILE A 252 -1.38 -0.45 -14.30
CA ILE A 252 -2.47 0.50 -14.05
C ILE A 252 -2.06 1.42 -12.90
N CYS A 253 -2.37 2.72 -13.03
CA CYS A 253 -2.13 3.68 -11.95
C CYS A 253 -2.93 3.29 -10.70
N PRO A 254 -2.32 3.31 -9.50
CA PRO A 254 -3.06 3.16 -8.26
C PRO A 254 -4.20 4.16 -8.14
N ALA A 255 -5.30 3.73 -7.53
CA ALA A 255 -6.42 4.61 -7.21
C ALA A 255 -6.05 5.52 -6.04
N VAL A 256 -6.14 6.84 -6.24
CA VAL A 256 -5.84 7.85 -5.21
C VAL A 256 -7.15 8.39 -4.66
N TYR A 257 -7.51 7.99 -3.43
CA TYR A 257 -8.74 8.39 -2.76
C TYR A 257 -8.52 8.60 -1.26
N GLY A 258 -9.53 9.12 -0.57
CA GLY A 258 -9.50 9.31 0.88
C GLY A 258 -8.83 10.61 1.34
N LEU A 259 -8.37 11.44 0.39
CA LEU A 259 -7.81 12.77 0.63
C LEU A 259 -8.90 13.69 1.21
N TYR A 260 -10.09 13.66 0.62
CA TYR A 260 -11.23 14.47 1.03
C TYR A 260 -12.26 13.67 1.83
N ALA A 261 -13.03 14.36 2.68
CA ALA A 261 -14.09 13.73 3.47
C ALA A 261 -15.15 13.05 2.59
N PHE A 262 -15.44 13.65 1.43
CA PHE A 262 -16.34 13.11 0.43
C PHE A 262 -15.85 11.75 -0.07
N ASP A 263 -14.61 11.64 -0.52
CA ASP A 263 -14.03 10.37 -0.97
C ASP A 263 -14.07 9.30 0.11
N ARG A 264 -13.77 9.66 1.37
CA ARG A 264 -13.81 8.70 2.49
C ARG A 264 -15.22 8.15 2.73
N PHE A 265 -16.24 9.00 2.60
CA PHE A 265 -17.64 8.60 2.71
C PHE A 265 -18.06 7.66 1.57
N HIS A 266 -17.71 8.01 0.32
CA HIS A 266 -18.03 7.19 -0.84
C HIS A 266 -17.27 5.87 -0.86
N HIS A 267 -16.00 5.88 -0.47
CA HIS A 267 -15.20 4.69 -0.25
C HIS A 267 -15.87 3.77 0.78
N SER A 268 -16.31 4.30 1.93
CA SER A 268 -16.98 3.49 2.95
C SER A 268 -18.26 2.82 2.42
N LYS A 269 -19.01 3.50 1.55
CA LYS A 269 -20.18 2.90 0.88
C LYS A 269 -19.79 1.81 -0.11
N ALA A 270 -18.72 2.03 -0.88
CA ALA A 270 -18.22 1.08 -1.85
C ALA A 270 -17.61 -0.17 -1.19
N GLU A 271 -16.91 0.00 -0.07
CA GLU A 271 -16.42 -1.11 0.78
C GLU A 271 -17.60 -1.88 1.35
N ALA A 272 -18.63 -1.19 1.85
CA ALA A 272 -19.79 -1.81 2.46
C ALA A 272 -20.77 -2.48 1.48
N SER A 273 -20.63 -2.25 0.17
CA SER A 273 -21.56 -2.83 -0.82
C SER A 273 -21.47 -4.36 -0.91
N CYS A 274 -20.40 -4.96 -0.40
CA CYS A 274 -20.25 -6.41 -0.34
C CYS A 274 -20.93 -7.06 0.87
N PHE A 275 -21.39 -6.30 1.86
CA PHE A 275 -22.01 -6.86 3.07
C PHE A 275 -23.48 -7.26 2.81
N GLY A 276 -23.72 -8.54 2.49
CA GLY A 276 -25.05 -9.16 2.42
C GLY A 276 -25.41 -9.99 3.68
N GLN A 277 -26.64 -10.54 3.70
CA GLN A 277 -27.15 -11.34 4.83
C GLN A 277 -26.55 -12.77 4.92
N ASN A 278 -25.99 -13.33 3.84
CA ASN A 278 -25.53 -14.73 3.77
C ASN A 278 -24.03 -14.87 3.40
N ASN A 279 -23.17 -13.90 3.73
CA ASN A 279 -21.77 -13.91 3.27
C ASN A 279 -20.98 -15.14 3.76
N GLN A 280 -21.34 -15.74 4.91
CA GLN A 280 -20.68 -16.95 5.40
C GLN A 280 -20.91 -18.15 4.48
N GLU A 281 -22.13 -18.38 4.03
CA GLU A 281 -22.44 -19.47 3.09
C GLU A 281 -21.76 -19.25 1.73
N LEU A 282 -21.74 -18.00 1.23
CA LEU A 282 -21.13 -17.63 -0.04
C LEU A 282 -19.59 -17.80 -0.05
N LEU A 283 -18.92 -17.44 1.05
CA LEU A 283 -17.46 -17.59 1.17
C LEU A 283 -17.03 -19.06 1.30
N VAL A 284 -17.84 -19.91 1.93
CA VAL A 284 -17.58 -21.35 2.09
C VAL A 284 -17.90 -22.11 0.80
N ALA A 285 -18.93 -21.72 0.06
CA ALA A 285 -19.36 -22.38 -1.16
C ALA A 285 -18.42 -22.19 -2.36
N ARG A 286 -17.34 -21.39 -2.24
CA ARG A 286 -16.55 -20.84 -3.37
C ARG A 286 -17.38 -19.99 -4.35
N ASP A 287 -18.66 -19.78 -4.06
CA ASP A 287 -19.57 -18.95 -4.83
C ASP A 287 -19.33 -17.48 -4.45
N VAL A 288 -18.24 -16.97 -5.04
CA VAL A 288 -18.09 -15.63 -5.60
C VAL A 288 -19.07 -14.60 -5.05
N VAL A 289 -18.54 -13.59 -4.36
CA VAL A 289 -19.22 -12.30 -4.10
C VAL A 289 -19.99 -11.93 -5.37
N PRO A 290 -21.34 -11.93 -5.37
CA PRO A 290 -22.11 -11.85 -6.59
C PRO A 290 -21.59 -10.69 -7.44
N TYR A 291 -21.29 -10.97 -8.71
CA TYR A 291 -20.69 -10.02 -9.67
C TYR A 291 -21.37 -8.65 -9.63
N VAL A 292 -22.68 -8.64 -9.34
CA VAL A 292 -23.56 -7.49 -9.17
C VAL A 292 -23.06 -6.46 -8.13
N ASN A 293 -22.42 -6.87 -7.05
CA ASN A 293 -22.02 -5.98 -5.94
C ASN A 293 -20.57 -5.46 -6.04
N ASN A 294 -19.73 -6.08 -6.87
CA ASN A 294 -18.33 -5.64 -7.12
C ASN A 294 -18.29 -4.30 -7.87
N HIS A 295 -19.34 -3.99 -8.64
CA HIS A 295 -19.39 -2.81 -9.50
C HIS A 295 -19.27 -1.49 -8.74
N TYR A 296 -19.70 -1.39 -7.48
CA TYR A 296 -19.57 -0.15 -6.72
C TYR A 296 -18.11 0.16 -6.37
N LEU A 297 -17.36 -0.82 -5.87
CA LEU A 297 -15.93 -0.66 -5.61
C LEU A 297 -15.16 -0.49 -6.91
N ALA A 298 -15.44 -1.30 -7.93
CA ALA A 298 -14.78 -1.19 -9.23
C ALA A 298 -14.98 0.20 -9.87
N ARG A 299 -16.22 0.72 -9.86
CA ARG A 299 -16.52 2.06 -10.35
C ARG A 299 -15.81 3.14 -9.54
N PHE A 300 -15.84 3.03 -8.21
CA PHE A 300 -15.13 3.96 -7.34
C PHE A 300 -13.62 3.97 -7.64
N VAL A 301 -13.01 2.79 -7.78
CA VAL A 301 -11.59 2.63 -8.13
C VAL A 301 -11.32 3.24 -9.50
N LEU A 302 -12.14 2.94 -10.52
CA LEU A 302 -12.01 3.49 -11.86
C LEU A 302 -12.02 5.04 -11.84
N GLU A 303 -12.99 5.65 -11.16
CA GLU A 303 -13.11 7.11 -11.02
C GLU A 303 -11.84 7.74 -10.40
N HIS A 304 -11.16 7.03 -9.49
CA HIS A 304 -9.94 7.49 -8.81
C HIS A 304 -8.63 7.03 -9.48
N THR A 305 -8.71 6.24 -10.55
CA THR A 305 -7.58 5.94 -11.46
C THR A 305 -7.60 6.81 -12.72
N HIS A 306 -8.75 7.39 -13.08
CA HIS A 306 -8.94 8.19 -14.30
C HIS A 306 -8.05 9.45 -14.39
N GLY A 307 -7.52 9.96 -13.27
CA GLY A 307 -6.51 11.03 -13.24
C GLY A 307 -5.10 10.56 -13.66
N GLY A 308 -4.88 9.25 -13.71
CA GLY A 308 -3.63 8.60 -14.05
C GLY A 308 -2.47 9.03 -13.15
N TRP A 309 -1.26 8.93 -13.71
CA TRP A 309 0.00 9.29 -13.05
C TRP A 309 0.29 10.79 -13.03
N LYS A 310 -0.66 11.63 -13.48
CA LYS A 310 -0.50 13.08 -13.40
C LYS A 310 -0.59 13.48 -11.93
N SER A 311 0.25 14.42 -11.51
CA SER A 311 0.18 15.05 -10.19
C SER A 311 -0.85 16.19 -10.23
N PRO A 312 -2.10 16.02 -9.78
CA PRO A 312 -2.94 17.16 -9.48
C PRO A 312 -2.39 17.77 -8.18
N ASP A 313 -1.61 18.84 -8.29
CA ASP A 313 -1.85 20.09 -7.54
C ASP A 313 -0.58 20.92 -7.28
N ARG A 314 -0.79 22.22 -7.48
CA ARG A 314 0.06 23.34 -7.03
C ARG A 314 0.36 23.29 -5.53
N HIS A 315 -0.47 22.60 -4.74
CA HIS A 315 -0.34 22.46 -3.29
C HIS A 315 0.84 21.59 -2.87
N MET A 316 1.05 20.43 -3.49
CA MET A 316 2.23 19.60 -3.19
C MET A 316 3.50 20.36 -3.58
N TRP A 317 3.49 21.06 -4.72
CA TRP A 317 4.61 21.88 -5.19
C TRP A 317 4.97 23.03 -4.25
N ALA A 318 3.98 23.84 -3.86
CA ALA A 318 4.15 24.93 -2.90
C ALA A 318 4.64 24.38 -1.54
N PHE A 319 4.20 23.19 -1.18
CA PHE A 319 4.55 22.54 0.08
C PHE A 319 5.96 21.92 0.07
N LEU A 320 6.38 21.28 -1.03
CA LEU A 320 7.74 20.75 -1.21
C LEU A 320 8.80 21.87 -1.26
N GLN A 321 8.44 23.03 -1.83
CA GLN A 321 9.25 24.24 -1.77
C GLN A 321 9.37 24.78 -0.33
N ALA A 322 8.27 24.79 0.44
CA ALA A 322 8.26 25.27 1.81
C ALA A 322 9.04 24.36 2.79
N THR A 323 9.19 23.08 2.46
CA THR A 323 9.90 22.09 3.30
C THR A 323 11.35 21.83 2.88
N GLY A 324 11.89 22.58 1.91
CA GLY A 324 13.31 22.54 1.54
C GLY A 324 13.73 21.32 0.72
N HIS A 325 12.80 20.56 0.15
CA HIS A 325 13.09 19.36 -0.64
C HIS A 325 13.42 19.64 -2.11
N VAL A 326 13.34 20.89 -2.58
CA VAL A 326 13.83 21.26 -3.91
C VAL A 326 15.32 21.64 -3.78
N GLN A 327 16.20 20.64 -3.90
CA GLN A 327 17.59 20.93 -4.26
C GLN A 327 17.62 21.49 -5.69
N ASN A 328 18.42 22.52 -5.93
CA ASN A 328 18.48 23.31 -7.17
C ASN A 328 18.80 22.49 -8.45
N ASP A 329 19.17 21.21 -8.33
CA ASP A 329 19.48 20.31 -9.45
C ASP A 329 18.36 19.32 -9.83
N HIS A 330 17.17 19.41 -9.22
CA HIS A 330 16.02 18.60 -9.63
C HIS A 330 15.58 18.99 -11.06
N PRO A 331 15.19 18.06 -11.96
CA PRO A 331 14.77 18.36 -13.36
C PRO A 331 13.66 19.43 -13.52
N LEU A 332 12.99 19.76 -12.42
CA LEU A 332 11.91 20.73 -12.33
C LEU A 332 12.38 22.15 -11.95
N SER A 333 13.64 22.37 -11.54
CA SER A 333 14.19 23.73 -11.42
C SER A 333 14.35 24.42 -12.78
N ARG A 334 14.27 23.65 -13.87
CA ARG A 334 14.42 24.12 -15.27
C ARG A 334 13.11 24.34 -16.01
N MET A 335 11.96 23.97 -15.43
CA MET A 335 10.65 24.28 -16.00
C MET A 335 10.02 25.40 -15.19
N GLY A 336 10.14 26.63 -15.71
CA GLY A 336 9.52 27.81 -15.11
C GLY A 336 7.98 27.68 -15.02
N PRO A 337 7.34 28.55 -14.23
CA PRO A 337 5.90 28.51 -14.02
C PRO A 337 5.17 28.75 -15.35
N CYS A 338 4.28 27.81 -15.74
CA CYS A 338 3.24 28.06 -16.72
C CYS A 338 2.03 28.73 -16.07
#